data_AF-A0A7C2CI42-F1
#
_entry.id   AF-A0A7C2CI42-F1
#
_cell.length_a   1.000
_cell.length_b   1.000
_cell.length_c   1.000
_cell.angle_alpha   90.00
_cell.angle_beta   90.00
_cell.angle_gamma   90.00
#
_symmetry.space_group_name_H-M   'P 1'
#
loop_
_entity.id
_entity.type
_entity.pdbx_description
1 polymer ?
#
loop_
_entity_poly.entity_id
_entity_poly.type
_entity_poly.pdbx_seq_one_letter_code
_entity_poly.pdbx_strand_id
1 'polypeptide(L)'
;MATLLERINALTDEQAVWALQELWDLLPGEKPTSSVLVDYLNEIEWSASERERDFVRAIRESRDPEVAAALARTVLSELAKDENMHHHLDEAIRRAQMRHMASGVELALVLGMVVLTSTIEFHRTPQGGVVIKYKTELPELIKSLAELVGKLPQSILEKLLQKGLGG
;
A
#
# COMPACT_ATOMS: atom_id res chain seq x y z
N MET A 1 10.80 -2.62 24.52
CA MET A 1 10.65 -3.11 23.14
C MET A 1 10.19 -1.95 22.29
N ALA A 2 10.71 -1.79 21.07
CA ALA A 2 10.21 -0.78 20.15
C ALA A 2 8.76 -1.12 19.74
N THR A 3 7.91 -0.12 19.64
CA THR A 3 6.54 -0.23 19.14
C THR A 3 6.54 -0.64 17.66
N LEU A 4 5.42 -1.16 17.17
CA LEU A 4 5.26 -1.52 15.75
C LEU A 4 5.52 -0.32 14.82
N LEU A 5 5.04 0.86 15.18
CA LEU A 5 5.27 2.10 14.44
C LEU A 5 6.76 2.51 14.42
N GLU A 6 7.45 2.40 15.56
CA GLU A 6 8.91 2.67 15.61
C GLU A 6 9.69 1.70 14.70
N ARG A 7 9.27 0.44 14.64
CA ARG A 7 9.89 -0.57 13.77
C ARG A 7 9.63 -0.29 12.29
N ILE A 8 8.41 0.11 11.92
CA ILE A 8 8.06 0.51 10.54
C ILE A 8 8.90 1.72 10.11
N ASN A 9 9.02 2.73 10.97
CA ASN A 9 9.79 3.94 10.68
C ASN A 9 11.30 3.68 10.59
N ALA A 10 11.81 2.64 11.25
CA ALA A 10 13.22 2.26 11.20
C ALA A 10 13.61 1.43 9.97
N LEU A 11 12.65 0.99 9.15
CA LEU A 11 12.94 0.24 7.92
C LEU A 11 13.69 1.11 6.91
N THR A 12 14.63 0.52 6.19
CA THR A 12 15.15 1.14 4.96
C THR A 12 14.05 1.25 3.91
N ASP A 13 14.25 2.06 2.88
CA ASP A 13 13.25 2.24 1.82
C ASP A 13 12.88 0.91 1.14
N GLU A 14 13.89 0.10 0.85
CA GLU A 14 13.72 -1.23 0.28
C GLU A 14 12.97 -2.18 1.24
N GLN A 15 13.33 -2.17 2.53
CA GLN A 15 12.65 -2.98 3.54
C GLN A 15 11.20 -2.56 3.75
N ALA A 16 10.85 -1.28 3.63
CA ALA A 16 9.48 -0.82 3.73
C ALA A 16 8.61 -1.41 2.61
N VAL A 17 9.12 -1.37 1.39
CA VAL A 17 8.42 -1.96 0.24
C VAL A 17 8.30 -3.47 0.37
N TRP A 18 9.38 -4.16 0.77
CA TRP A 18 9.31 -5.60 1.00
C TRP A 18 8.38 -5.97 2.13
N ALA A 19 8.32 -5.20 3.22
CA ALA A 19 7.39 -5.46 4.30
C ALA A 19 5.94 -5.38 3.81
N LEU A 20 5.62 -4.46 2.90
CA LEU A 20 4.29 -4.43 2.29
C LEU A 20 4.03 -5.65 1.39
N GLN A 21 5.01 -6.10 0.62
CA GLN A 21 4.89 -7.29 -0.22
C GLN A 21 4.73 -8.58 0.60
N GLU A 22 5.58 -8.75 1.63
CA GLU A 22 5.49 -9.87 2.56
C GLU A 22 4.16 -9.84 3.33
N LEU A 23 3.65 -8.65 3.67
CA LEU A 23 2.33 -8.51 4.25
C LEU A 23 1.25 -9.00 3.28
N TRP A 24 1.28 -8.54 2.03
CA TRP A 24 0.36 -9.01 0.98
C TRP A 24 0.39 -10.54 0.86
N ASP A 25 1.57 -11.15 0.91
CA ASP A 25 1.75 -12.61 0.85
C ASP A 25 1.24 -13.33 2.12
N LEU A 26 1.35 -12.71 3.28
CA LEU A 26 0.88 -13.25 4.56
C LEU A 26 -0.64 -13.16 4.72
N LEU A 27 -1.30 -12.17 4.11
CA LEU A 27 -2.73 -11.98 4.28
C LEU A 27 -3.52 -13.19 3.73
N PRO A 28 -4.44 -13.76 4.51
CA PRO A 28 -5.30 -14.85 4.06
C PRO A 28 -6.34 -14.37 3.04
N GLY A 29 -6.68 -15.21 2.07
CA GLY A 29 -7.72 -14.94 1.07
C GLY A 29 -7.24 -15.10 -0.36
N GLU A 30 -8.20 -15.08 -1.30
CA GLU A 30 -7.91 -15.04 -2.73
C GLU A 30 -7.47 -13.62 -3.10
N LYS A 31 -6.20 -13.48 -3.47
CA LYS A 31 -5.60 -12.19 -3.80
C LYS A 31 -5.87 -11.87 -5.25
N PRO A 32 -6.29 -10.63 -5.57
CA PRO A 32 -6.33 -10.17 -6.94
C PRO A 32 -5.00 -10.36 -7.64
N THR A 33 -5.04 -10.81 -8.89
CA THR A 33 -3.85 -10.92 -9.72
C THR A 33 -3.31 -9.53 -10.05
N SER A 34 -2.04 -9.45 -10.45
CA SER A 34 -1.44 -8.21 -10.94
C SER A 34 -2.27 -7.53 -12.02
N SER A 35 -2.90 -8.29 -12.93
CA SER A 35 -3.77 -7.73 -13.96
C SER A 35 -5.01 -7.07 -13.36
N VAL A 36 -5.66 -7.70 -12.38
CA VAL A 36 -6.83 -7.13 -11.70
C VAL A 36 -6.46 -5.88 -10.92
N LEU A 37 -5.28 -5.84 -10.30
CA LEU A 37 -4.78 -4.62 -9.64
C LEU A 37 -4.62 -3.47 -10.63
N VAL A 38 -4.08 -3.75 -11.82
CA VAL A 38 -3.93 -2.75 -12.88
C VAL A 38 -5.30 -2.28 -13.38
N ASP A 39 -6.27 -3.18 -13.52
CA ASP A 39 -7.64 -2.82 -13.93
C ASP A 39 -8.30 -1.90 -12.92
N TYR A 40 -8.17 -2.16 -11.60
CA TYR A 40 -8.66 -1.24 -10.57
C TYR A 40 -8.00 0.13 -10.65
N LEU A 41 -6.68 0.20 -10.85
CA LEU A 41 -6.00 1.48 -11.00
C LEU A 41 -6.47 2.24 -12.23
N ASN A 42 -6.72 1.55 -13.35
CA ASN A 42 -7.29 2.15 -14.54
C ASN A 42 -8.70 2.69 -14.23
N GLU A 43 -9.58 1.90 -13.62
CA GLU A 43 -10.95 2.32 -13.29
C GLU A 43 -10.99 3.54 -12.35
N ILE A 44 -10.12 3.55 -11.34
CA ILE A 44 -9.93 4.70 -10.43
C ILE A 44 -9.47 5.91 -11.24
N GLU A 45 -8.46 5.77 -12.10
CA GLU A 45 -7.96 6.88 -12.93
C GLU A 45 -9.07 7.47 -13.81
N TRP A 46 -9.93 6.64 -14.40
CA TRP A 46 -11.05 7.09 -15.23
C TRP A 46 -12.14 7.82 -14.43
N SER A 47 -12.41 7.38 -13.21
CA SER A 47 -13.61 7.78 -12.46
C SER A 47 -13.35 8.75 -11.30
N ALA A 48 -12.10 8.91 -10.86
CA ALA A 48 -11.73 9.81 -9.77
C ALA A 48 -11.69 11.29 -10.22
N SER A 49 -11.57 12.21 -9.27
CA SER A 49 -11.39 13.63 -9.62
C SER A 49 -10.03 13.86 -10.27
N GLU A 50 -9.85 15.00 -10.92
CA GLU A 50 -8.60 15.39 -11.58
C GLU A 50 -7.38 15.24 -10.67
N ARG A 51 -7.52 15.62 -9.38
CA ARG A 51 -6.45 15.51 -8.39
C ARG A 51 -6.04 14.07 -8.12
N GLU A 52 -7.00 13.16 -7.91
CA GLU A 52 -6.69 11.75 -7.66
C GLU A 52 -6.15 11.07 -8.92
N ARG A 53 -6.67 11.43 -10.09
CA ARG A 53 -6.19 10.94 -11.38
C ARG A 53 -4.73 11.31 -11.61
N ASP A 54 -4.38 12.58 -11.41
CA ASP A 54 -3.01 13.08 -11.55
C ASP A 54 -2.07 12.40 -10.56
N PHE A 55 -2.55 12.16 -9.34
CA PHE A 55 -1.79 11.41 -8.34
C PHE A 55 -1.52 9.96 -8.76
N VAL A 56 -2.53 9.24 -9.26
CA VAL A 56 -2.36 7.87 -9.77
C VAL A 56 -1.37 7.84 -10.92
N ARG A 57 -1.48 8.77 -11.88
CA ARG A 57 -0.54 8.91 -13.00
C ARG A 57 0.88 9.16 -12.52
N ALA A 58 1.06 10.15 -11.65
CA ALA A 58 2.37 10.52 -11.12
C ALA A 58 3.05 9.34 -10.41
N ILE A 59 2.30 8.50 -9.69
CA ILE A 59 2.87 7.30 -9.07
C ILE A 59 3.23 6.24 -10.10
N ARG A 60 2.35 5.98 -11.09
CA ARG A 60 2.62 4.98 -12.16
C ARG A 60 3.85 5.33 -12.98
N GLU A 61 4.06 6.62 -13.23
CA GLU A 61 5.20 7.14 -14.00
C GLU A 61 6.47 7.29 -13.13
N SER A 62 6.31 7.35 -11.81
CA SER A 62 7.44 7.42 -10.90
C SER A 62 8.28 6.15 -10.98
N ARG A 63 9.60 6.35 -10.98
CA ARG A 63 10.61 5.30 -10.74
C ARG A 63 11.42 5.60 -9.47
N ASP A 64 10.93 6.53 -8.66
CA ASP A 64 11.62 6.98 -7.46
C ASP A 64 11.36 5.99 -6.31
N PRO A 65 12.38 5.28 -5.81
CA PRO A 65 12.22 4.32 -4.72
C PRO A 65 11.77 4.98 -3.41
N GLU A 66 12.06 6.26 -3.21
CA GLU A 66 11.63 7.00 -2.01
C GLU A 66 10.10 7.14 -1.98
N VAL A 67 9.47 7.34 -3.15
CA VAL A 67 8.02 7.39 -3.31
C VAL A 67 7.40 6.03 -2.96
N ALA A 68 7.98 4.93 -3.48
CA ALA A 68 7.51 3.58 -3.19
C ALA A 68 7.54 3.30 -1.68
N ALA A 69 8.65 3.67 -1.05
CA ALA A 69 8.87 3.44 0.36
C ALA A 69 7.95 4.31 1.23
N ALA A 70 7.73 5.57 0.86
CA ALA A 70 6.78 6.43 1.57
C ALA A 70 5.37 5.86 1.53
N LEU A 71 4.89 5.44 0.35
CA LEU A 71 3.58 4.77 0.19
C LEU A 71 3.49 3.53 1.07
N ALA A 72 4.51 2.67 1.04
CA ALA A 72 4.54 1.45 1.83
C ALA A 72 4.51 1.75 3.34
N ARG A 73 5.34 2.69 3.83
CA ARG A 73 5.34 3.07 5.25
C ARG A 73 4.01 3.66 5.69
N THR A 74 3.37 4.50 4.85
CA THR A 74 2.05 5.05 5.17
C THR A 74 1.03 3.94 5.35
N VAL A 75 0.96 2.98 4.42
CA VAL A 75 0.01 1.86 4.55
C VAL A 75 0.30 0.98 5.75
N LEU A 76 1.56 0.58 5.95
CA LEU A 76 1.96 -0.22 7.11
C LEU A 76 1.61 0.48 8.42
N SER A 77 1.81 1.79 8.50
CA SER A 77 1.50 2.59 9.70
C SER A 77 -0.01 2.72 9.95
N GLU A 78 -0.82 2.82 8.90
CA GLU A 78 -2.28 2.82 9.05
C GLU A 78 -2.79 1.46 9.54
N LEU A 79 -2.29 0.36 8.96
CA LEU A 79 -2.67 -0.99 9.38
C LEU A 79 -2.18 -1.32 10.79
N ALA A 80 -1.07 -0.74 11.24
CA ALA A 80 -0.58 -0.89 12.61
C ALA A 80 -1.54 -0.32 13.66
N LYS A 81 -2.55 0.49 13.27
CA LYS A 81 -3.61 0.95 14.18
C LYS A 81 -4.65 -0.14 14.48
N ASP A 82 -4.75 -1.17 13.64
CA ASP A 82 -5.63 -2.31 13.86
C ASP A 82 -4.88 -3.44 14.58
N GLU A 83 -5.30 -3.78 15.80
CA GLU A 83 -4.69 -4.85 16.60
C GLU A 83 -4.73 -6.22 15.90
N ASN A 84 -5.73 -6.49 15.04
CA ASN A 84 -5.82 -7.74 14.30
C ASN A 84 -4.69 -7.89 13.26
N MET A 85 -4.06 -6.78 12.86
CA MET A 85 -2.97 -6.76 11.90
C MET A 85 -1.59 -6.88 12.53
N HIS A 86 -1.46 -6.72 13.85
CA HIS A 86 -0.15 -6.67 14.50
C HIS A 86 0.67 -7.94 14.26
N HIS A 87 0.06 -9.12 14.33
CA HIS A 87 0.75 -10.38 14.07
C HIS A 87 1.29 -10.48 12.64
N HIS A 88 0.47 -10.10 11.65
CA HIS A 88 0.85 -10.16 10.23
C HIS A 88 1.92 -9.11 9.91
N LEU A 89 1.79 -7.90 10.46
CA LEU A 89 2.77 -6.83 10.30
C LEU A 89 4.11 -7.18 10.95
N ASP A 90 4.10 -7.76 12.15
CA ASP A 90 5.32 -8.19 12.82
C ASP A 90 6.10 -9.21 11.99
N GLU A 91 5.41 -10.20 11.45
CA GLU A 91 6.02 -11.23 10.61
C GLU A 91 6.48 -10.67 9.26
N ALA A 92 5.70 -9.78 8.64
CA ALA A 92 6.07 -9.12 7.40
C ALA A 92 7.36 -8.29 7.54
N ILE A 93 7.46 -7.49 8.60
CA ILE A 93 8.65 -6.70 8.94
C ILE A 93 9.85 -7.62 9.17
N ARG A 94 9.64 -8.71 9.93
CA ARG A 94 10.70 -9.68 10.22
C ARG A 94 11.23 -10.30 8.92
N ARG A 95 10.35 -10.73 8.01
CA ARG A 95 10.71 -11.29 6.70
C ARG A 95 11.46 -10.30 5.83
N ALA A 96 10.98 -9.07 5.74
CA ALA A 96 11.62 -8.00 4.99
C ALA A 96 13.05 -7.70 5.47
N GLN A 97 13.29 -7.72 6.78
CA GLN A 97 14.61 -7.47 7.37
C GLN A 97 15.63 -8.58 7.10
N MET A 98 15.18 -9.82 6.86
CA MET A 98 16.06 -10.95 6.55
C MET A 98 16.34 -11.11 5.05
N ARG A 99 15.69 -10.31 4.19
CA ARG A 99 15.89 -10.38 2.75
C ARG A 99 17.17 -9.62 2.38
N HIS A 100 18.07 -10.32 1.67
CA HIS A 100 19.41 -9.82 1.33
C HIS A 100 19.60 -9.44 -0.16
N MET A 101 18.58 -9.62 -1.02
CA MET A 101 18.71 -9.38 -2.46
C MET A 101 17.75 -8.32 -2.97
N ALA A 102 18.28 -7.37 -3.74
CA ALA A 102 17.52 -6.36 -4.48
C ALA A 102 16.70 -7.00 -5.61
N SER A 103 15.38 -6.99 -5.47
CA SER A 103 14.45 -7.26 -6.58
C SER A 103 13.83 -5.95 -7.03
N GLY A 104 13.79 -5.72 -8.34
CA GLY A 104 13.11 -4.56 -8.92
C GLY A 104 11.65 -4.50 -8.45
N VAL A 105 11.28 -3.39 -7.83
CA VAL A 105 9.91 -3.16 -7.34
C VAL A 105 9.11 -2.53 -8.47
N GLU A 106 8.01 -3.17 -8.85
CA GLU A 106 7.05 -2.56 -9.76
C GLU A 106 6.09 -1.66 -8.97
N LEU A 107 6.32 -0.35 -9.06
CA LEU A 107 5.58 0.70 -8.33
C LEU A 107 4.06 0.66 -8.56
N ALA A 108 3.62 0.28 -9.76
CA ALA A 108 2.20 0.12 -10.08
C ALA A 108 1.55 -1.03 -9.27
N LEU A 109 2.28 -2.13 -9.03
CA LEU A 109 1.80 -3.23 -8.19
C LEU A 109 1.76 -2.81 -6.72
N VAL A 110 2.76 -2.06 -6.26
CA VAL A 110 2.77 -1.47 -4.92
C VAL A 110 1.56 -0.57 -4.72
N LEU A 111 1.22 0.29 -5.68
CA LEU A 111 0.04 1.15 -5.59
C LEU A 111 -1.26 0.34 -5.55
N GLY A 112 -1.40 -0.68 -6.39
CA GLY A 112 -2.58 -1.58 -6.37
C GLY A 112 -2.73 -2.30 -5.03
N MET A 113 -1.62 -2.81 -4.48
CA MET A 113 -1.58 -3.43 -3.14
C MET A 113 -1.95 -2.41 -2.07
N VAL A 114 -1.41 -1.19 -2.14
CA VAL A 114 -1.69 -0.10 -1.19
C VAL A 114 -3.19 0.23 -1.15
N VAL A 115 -3.83 0.40 -2.31
CA VAL A 115 -5.25 0.75 -2.41
C VAL A 115 -6.15 -0.38 -1.90
N LEU A 116 -5.82 -1.64 -2.17
CA LEU A 116 -6.63 -2.76 -1.67
C LEU A 116 -6.37 -3.09 -0.21
N THR A 117 -5.14 -2.93 0.27
CA THR A 117 -4.82 -3.24 1.66
C THR A 117 -5.47 -2.22 2.60
N SER A 118 -5.69 -0.98 2.15
CA SER A 118 -6.45 0.03 2.89
C SER A 118 -7.97 -0.20 2.88
N THR A 119 -8.48 -1.13 2.07
CA THR A 119 -9.91 -1.50 2.02
C THR A 119 -10.24 -2.84 2.69
N ILE A 120 -9.30 -3.40 3.46
CA ILE A 120 -9.48 -4.68 4.14
C ILE A 120 -10.54 -4.58 5.25
N GLU A 121 -11.49 -5.51 5.25
CA GLU A 121 -12.39 -5.79 6.36
C GLU A 121 -12.13 -7.18 6.95
N PHE A 122 -12.02 -7.24 8.29
CA PHE A 122 -11.87 -8.49 9.02
C PHE A 122 -13.23 -9.05 9.42
N HIS A 123 -13.53 -10.26 8.97
CA HIS A 123 -14.67 -11.03 9.41
C HIS A 123 -14.20 -12.23 10.22
N ARG A 124 -14.62 -12.30 11.50
CA ARG A 124 -14.43 -13.51 12.29
C ARG A 124 -15.38 -14.59 11.78
N THR A 125 -14.84 -15.76 11.46
CA THR A 125 -15.66 -16.92 11.10
C THR A 125 -16.28 -17.54 12.36
N PRO A 126 -17.42 -18.23 12.23
CA PRO A 126 -18.03 -18.97 13.34
C PRO A 126 -17.10 -20.02 13.95
N GLN A 127 -16.09 -20.50 13.20
CA GLN A 127 -15.09 -21.46 13.68
C GLN A 127 -13.88 -20.81 14.37
N GLY A 128 -13.89 -19.48 14.58
CA GLY A 128 -12.79 -18.75 15.23
C GLY A 128 -11.63 -18.37 14.30
N GLY A 129 -11.80 -18.52 12.98
CA GLY A 129 -10.86 -18.02 11.97
C GLY A 129 -11.10 -16.55 11.64
N VAL A 130 -10.18 -15.95 10.87
CA VAL A 130 -10.33 -14.59 10.33
C VAL A 130 -10.34 -14.69 8.81
N VAL A 131 -11.40 -14.19 8.18
CA VAL A 131 -11.49 -14.01 6.73
C VAL A 131 -11.33 -12.53 6.43
N ILE A 132 -10.43 -12.22 5.51
CA ILE A 132 -10.26 -10.88 4.97
C ILE A 132 -11.17 -10.75 3.75
N LYS A 133 -11.96 -9.69 3.71
CA LYS A 133 -12.62 -9.22 2.49
C LYS A 133 -11.97 -7.92 2.05
N TYR A 134 -11.66 -7.84 0.76
CA TYR A 134 -11.24 -6.60 0.13
C TYR A 134 -12.48 -5.88 -0.37
N LYS A 135 -12.69 -4.61 -0.01
CA LYS A 135 -13.70 -3.82 -0.74
C LYS A 135 -13.13 -3.48 -2.11
N THR A 136 -13.77 -4.02 -3.13
CA THR A 136 -13.43 -3.80 -4.54
C THR A 136 -14.41 -2.86 -5.22
N GLU A 137 -15.32 -2.24 -4.46
CA GLU A 137 -16.25 -1.25 -4.98
C GLU A 137 -15.49 0.04 -5.30
N LEU A 138 -15.63 0.51 -6.54
CA LEU A 138 -14.90 1.67 -7.06
C LEU A 138 -14.99 2.93 -6.18
N PRO A 139 -16.16 3.30 -5.59
CA PRO A 139 -16.24 4.45 -4.68
C PRO A 139 -15.36 4.30 -3.43
N GLU A 140 -15.28 3.09 -2.87
CA GLU A 140 -14.46 2.80 -1.68
C GLU A 140 -12.96 2.81 -2.02
N LEU A 141 -12.60 2.33 -3.22
CA LEU A 141 -11.24 2.39 -3.72
C LEU A 141 -10.78 3.85 -3.95
N ILE A 142 -11.62 4.68 -4.57
CA ILE A 142 -11.35 6.11 -4.78
C ILE A 142 -11.22 6.84 -3.43
N LYS A 143 -12.11 6.56 -2.48
CA LYS A 143 -12.04 7.15 -1.13
C LYS A 143 -10.74 6.76 -0.42
N SER A 144 -10.35 5.48 -0.50
CA SER A 144 -9.13 4.98 0.12
C SER A 144 -7.87 5.60 -0.50
N LEU A 145 -7.89 5.83 -1.81
CA LEU A 145 -6.85 6.59 -2.49
C LEU A 145 -6.79 8.04 -1.99
N ALA A 146 -7.92 8.74 -1.90
CA ALA A 146 -7.96 10.12 -1.42
C ALA A 146 -7.47 10.25 0.03
N GLU A 147 -7.83 9.30 0.90
CA GLU A 147 -7.33 9.24 2.27
C GLU A 147 -5.82 9.00 2.32
N LEU A 148 -5.29 8.13 1.47
CA LEU A 148 -3.86 7.90 1.34
C LEU A 148 -3.12 9.16 0.90
N VAL A 149 -3.62 9.86 -0.13
CA VAL A 149 -3.07 11.15 -0.60
C VAL A 149 -2.95 12.14 0.56
N GLY A 150 -3.98 12.23 1.41
CA GLY A 150 -3.99 13.12 2.57
C GLY A 150 -3.00 12.75 3.68
N LYS A 151 -2.51 11.50 3.70
CA LYS A 151 -1.60 10.97 4.75
C LYS A 151 -0.14 10.92 4.30
N LEU A 152 0.15 11.15 3.03
CA LEU A 152 1.52 11.16 2.53
C LEU A 152 2.30 12.38 3.04
N PRO A 153 3.62 12.25 3.26
CA PRO A 153 4.46 13.39 3.57
C PRO A 153 4.38 14.46 2.48
N GLN A 154 4.32 15.73 2.88
CA GLN A 154 4.21 16.86 1.97
C GLN A 154 5.33 16.88 0.90
N SER A 155 6.56 16.51 1.28
CA SER A 155 7.69 16.41 0.36
C SER A 155 7.48 15.38 -0.76
N ILE A 156 6.77 14.29 -0.48
CA ILE A 156 6.45 13.25 -1.46
C ILE A 156 5.36 13.73 -2.40
N LEU A 157 4.34 14.41 -1.86
CA LEU A 157 3.29 15.03 -2.68
C LEU A 157 3.88 16.07 -3.63
N GLU A 158 4.78 16.92 -3.15
CA GLU A 158 5.47 17.91 -3.98
C GLU A 158 6.32 17.25 -5.07
N LYS A 159 7.07 16.19 -4.75
CA LYS A 159 7.83 15.41 -5.73
C LYS A 159 6.95 14.79 -6.82
N LEU A 160 5.78 14.28 -6.46
CA LEU A 160 4.82 13.70 -7.40
C LEU A 160 4.19 14.78 -8.29
N LEU A 161 3.77 15.91 -7.71
CA LEU A 161 3.13 17.00 -8.43
C LEU A 161 4.08 17.77 -9.37
N GLN A 162 5.36 17.93 -8.98
CA GLN A 162 6.37 18.52 -9.87
C GLN A 162 6.62 17.69 -11.13
N LYS A 163 6.43 16.36 -11.06
CA LYS A 163 6.58 15.47 -12.21
C LYS A 163 5.31 15.38 -13.07
N GLY A 164 4.13 15.48 -12.47
CA GLY A 164 2.84 15.47 -13.20
C GLY A 164 2.53 16.76 -13.96
N LEU A 165 3.10 17.91 -13.55
CA LEU A 165 2.87 19.22 -14.16
C LEU A 165 3.97 19.67 -15.14
N GLY A 166 4.95 18.80 -15.42
CA GLY A 166 6.13 19.10 -16.24
C GLY A 166 6.15 18.46 -17.63
N GLY A 167 5.00 18.00 -18.14
CA GLY A 167 4.85 17.40 -19.47
C GLY A 167 4.18 18.34 -20.47
#